data_AF-A0A7R9BM94-F1
#
_entry.id   AF-A0A7R9BM94-F1
#
_cell.length_a   1.000
_cell.length_b   1.000
_cell.length_c   1.000
_cell.angle_alpha   90.00
_cell.angle_beta   90.00
_cell.angle_gamma   90.00
#
_symmetry.space_group_name_H-M   'P 1'
#
loop_
_entity.id
_entity.type
_entity.pdbx_description
1 polymer ?
#
loop_
_entity_poly.entity_id
_entity_poly.type
_entity_poly.pdbx_seq_one_letter_code
_entity_poly.pdbx_strand_id
1 'polypeptide(L)'
;MEKSKSSLSFASSTSLSPEAEMENAIWQEKYLVEDEYVWTLPEDLKEVARLEVGETEEVRNEGLAYMREFIREDSRLTYCRRDANFLLRFLRMKKFNLEAAKETLEKYLRMRAEIPEWYQNLDINDPALNDIVSSG
;
A
#
# COMPACT_ATOMS: atom_id res chain seq x y z
N MET A 1 6.40 41.70 9.77
CA MET A 1 5.66 41.22 10.97
C MET A 1 4.39 40.57 10.46
N GLU A 2 4.48 39.35 9.94
CA GLU A 2 4.49 38.07 10.68
C GLU A 2 3.05 37.58 10.88
N LYS A 3 2.67 36.61 10.03
CA LYS A 3 1.37 35.94 10.06
C LYS A 3 1.37 34.95 11.23
N SER A 4 0.47 35.18 12.19
CA SER A 4 0.29 34.34 13.37
C SER A 4 -0.16 32.93 12.97
N LYS A 5 0.46 31.92 13.58
CA LYS A 5 0.26 30.49 13.38
C LYS A 5 -1.05 30.06 14.05
N SER A 6 -1.98 29.51 13.28
CA SER A 6 -3.13 28.77 13.81
C SER A 6 -2.69 27.33 14.08
N SER A 7 -2.37 27.02 15.33
CA SER A 7 -2.12 25.66 15.81
C SER A 7 -3.46 24.92 15.92
N LEU A 8 -3.69 23.94 15.04
CA LEU A 8 -4.76 22.96 15.24
C LEU A 8 -4.21 21.83 16.10
N SER A 9 -4.47 21.92 17.39
CA SER A 9 -4.38 20.81 18.32
C SER A 9 -5.60 19.91 18.12
N PHE A 10 -5.39 18.66 17.71
CA PHE A 10 -6.43 17.64 17.82
C PHE A 10 -5.82 16.38 18.43
N ALA A 11 -5.56 16.44 19.73
CA ALA A 11 -5.57 15.25 20.55
C ALA A 11 -7.01 15.07 21.04
N SER A 12 -7.76 14.16 20.42
CA SER A 12 -8.99 13.64 21.00
C SER A 12 -8.74 12.19 21.38
N SER A 13 -8.57 11.94 22.69
CA SER A 13 -8.66 10.60 23.26
C SER A 13 -10.14 10.21 23.30
N THR A 14 -10.69 9.85 22.15
CA THR A 14 -12.00 9.18 22.10
C THR A 14 -11.74 7.69 22.21
N SER A 15 -12.11 7.08 23.34
CA SER A 15 -12.14 5.62 23.45
C SER A 15 -13.06 5.08 22.37
N LEU A 16 -12.54 4.23 21.50
CA LEU A 16 -13.29 3.59 20.43
C LEU A 16 -14.42 2.74 21.05
N SER A 17 -15.51 2.54 20.31
CA SER A 17 -16.54 1.58 20.78
C SER A 17 -15.96 0.16 20.75
N PRO A 18 -16.45 -0.76 21.60
CA PRO A 18 -16.01 -2.14 21.58
C PRO A 18 -16.14 -2.80 20.19
N GLU A 19 -17.15 -2.42 19.39
CA GLU A 19 -17.26 -2.90 18.00
C GLU A 19 -16.17 -2.32 17.09
N ALA A 20 -15.86 -1.02 17.22
CA ALA A 20 -14.80 -0.37 16.45
C ALA A 20 -13.40 -0.87 16.86
N GLU A 21 -13.20 -1.22 18.13
CA GLU A 21 -11.97 -1.86 18.62
C GLU A 21 -11.81 -3.27 18.04
N MET A 22 -12.89 -4.05 18.01
CA MET A 22 -12.90 -5.39 17.41
C MET A 22 -12.69 -5.33 15.90
N GLU A 23 -13.37 -4.41 15.20
CA GLU A 23 -13.19 -4.21 13.77
C GLU A 23 -11.74 -3.79 13.47
N ASN A 24 -11.19 -2.83 14.23
CA ASN A 24 -9.79 -2.45 14.12
C ASN A 24 -8.86 -3.65 14.35
N ALA A 25 -9.08 -4.45 15.40
CA ALA A 25 -8.30 -5.66 15.65
C ALA A 25 -8.33 -6.66 14.47
N ILE A 26 -9.49 -6.84 13.83
CA ILE A 26 -9.64 -7.68 12.62
C ILE A 26 -8.86 -7.09 11.45
N TRP A 27 -8.93 -5.77 11.22
CA TRP A 27 -8.15 -5.13 10.17
C TRP A 27 -6.64 -5.22 10.43
N GLN A 28 -6.21 -5.09 11.69
CA GLN A 28 -4.81 -5.22 12.09
C GLN A 28 -4.31 -6.66 11.86
N GLU A 29 -5.07 -7.67 12.30
CA GLU A 29 -4.72 -9.08 12.12
C GLU A 29 -4.74 -9.51 10.64
N LYS A 30 -5.67 -8.97 9.83
CA LYS A 30 -5.83 -9.39 8.43
C LYS A 30 -4.90 -8.66 7.45
N TYR A 31 -4.50 -7.42 7.71
CA TYR A 31 -3.81 -6.56 6.74
C TYR A 31 -2.40 -6.13 7.13
N LEU A 32 -1.93 -6.46 8.34
CA LEU A 32 -0.56 -6.20 8.79
C LEU A 32 0.34 -7.43 8.84
N VAL A 33 -0.14 -8.59 8.39
CA VAL A 33 0.67 -9.80 8.31
C VAL A 33 1.71 -9.63 7.22
N GLU A 34 2.97 -9.63 7.63
CA GLU A 34 4.09 -9.76 6.73
C GLU A 34 4.27 -11.25 6.40
N ASP A 35 4.08 -11.58 5.15
CA ASP A 35 4.26 -12.91 4.61
C ASP A 35 5.68 -13.12 4.09
N GLU A 36 6.11 -14.37 4.15
CA GLU A 36 7.28 -14.82 3.40
C GLU A 36 6.89 -14.96 1.93
N TYR A 37 7.67 -14.33 1.04
CA TYR A 37 7.40 -14.40 -0.39
C TYR A 37 7.97 -15.67 -0.99
N VAL A 38 7.11 -16.48 -1.61
CA VAL A 38 7.53 -17.67 -2.36
C VAL A 38 7.69 -17.33 -3.84
N TRP A 39 8.91 -17.46 -4.37
CA TRP A 39 9.19 -17.19 -5.78
C TRP A 39 8.85 -18.38 -6.68
N THR A 40 7.59 -18.44 -7.13
CA THR A 40 7.05 -19.56 -7.92
C THR A 40 7.27 -19.46 -9.43
N LEU A 41 8.03 -18.46 -9.91
CA LEU A 41 8.26 -18.31 -11.35
C LEU A 41 9.18 -19.43 -11.87
N PRO A 42 8.91 -19.96 -13.08
CA PRO A 42 9.86 -20.76 -13.85
C PRO A 42 11.21 -20.06 -14.05
N GLU A 43 12.28 -20.83 -14.22
CA GLU A 43 13.66 -20.32 -14.26
C GLU A 43 13.92 -19.36 -15.42
N ASP A 44 13.32 -19.61 -16.58
CA ASP A 44 13.36 -18.71 -17.73
C ASP A 44 12.75 -17.34 -17.42
N LEU A 45 11.62 -17.31 -16.69
CA LEU A 45 11.00 -16.04 -16.25
C LEU A 45 11.79 -15.36 -15.12
N LYS A 46 12.48 -16.12 -14.26
CA LYS A 46 13.39 -15.53 -13.28
C LYS A 46 14.56 -14.83 -13.95
N GLU A 47 15.12 -15.43 -15.00
CA GLU A 47 16.20 -14.82 -15.77
C GLU A 47 15.74 -13.54 -16.48
N VAL A 48 14.54 -13.54 -17.06
CA VAL A 48 13.93 -12.32 -17.61
C VAL A 48 13.76 -11.25 -16.52
N ALA A 49 13.26 -11.61 -15.33
CA ALA A 49 13.11 -10.67 -14.22
C ALA A 49 14.47 -10.08 -13.77
N ARG A 50 15.50 -10.91 -13.71
CA ARG A 50 16.87 -10.48 -13.40
C ARG A 50 17.42 -9.50 -14.44
N LEU A 51 17.22 -9.78 -15.73
CA LEU A 51 17.75 -8.95 -16.83
C LEU A 51 16.99 -7.64 -17.01
N GLU A 52 15.65 -7.68 -16.96
CA GLU A 52 14.81 -6.53 -17.32
C GLU A 52 14.57 -5.57 -16.15
N VAL A 53 14.39 -6.12 -14.95
CA VAL A 53 14.05 -5.34 -13.74
C VAL A 53 15.05 -5.50 -12.60
N GLY A 54 16.13 -6.27 -12.80
CA GLY A 54 17.18 -6.44 -11.79
C GLY A 54 16.76 -7.33 -10.61
N GLU A 55 15.68 -8.11 -10.73
CA GLU A 55 15.14 -8.87 -9.60
C GLU A 55 15.96 -10.14 -9.32
N THR A 56 16.61 -10.18 -8.16
CA THR A 56 17.20 -11.37 -7.55
C THR A 56 16.52 -11.67 -6.20
N GLU A 57 16.87 -12.80 -5.58
CA GLU A 57 16.35 -13.12 -4.24
C GLU A 57 16.83 -12.12 -3.18
N GLU A 58 18.09 -11.71 -3.26
CA GLU A 58 18.73 -10.80 -2.31
C GLU A 58 18.07 -9.42 -2.36
N VAL A 59 17.97 -8.81 -3.55
CA VAL A 59 17.36 -7.47 -3.70
C VAL A 59 15.87 -7.49 -3.38
N ARG A 60 15.21 -8.65 -3.55
CA ARG A 60 13.82 -8.83 -3.14
C ARG A 60 13.68 -8.76 -1.63
N ASN A 61 14.48 -9.54 -0.93
CA ASN A 61 14.43 -9.62 0.53
C ASN A 61 14.80 -8.27 1.15
N GLU A 62 15.85 -7.61 0.62
CA GLU A 62 16.25 -6.26 1.02
C GLU A 62 15.15 -5.23 0.76
N GLY A 63 14.58 -5.21 -0.46
CA GLY A 63 13.55 -4.26 -0.83
C GLY A 63 12.26 -4.43 -0.02
N LEU A 64 11.85 -5.67 0.25
CA LEU A 64 10.69 -5.95 1.11
C LEU A 64 10.93 -5.47 2.55
N ALA A 65 12.10 -5.75 3.11
CA ALA A 65 12.47 -5.29 4.45
C ALA A 65 12.47 -3.76 4.54
N TYR A 66 13.10 -3.09 3.57
CA TYR A 66 13.14 -1.63 3.48
C TYR A 66 11.73 -1.01 3.44
N MET A 67 10.86 -1.52 2.56
CA MET A 67 9.50 -0.97 2.40
C MET A 67 8.65 -1.21 3.66
N ARG A 68 8.78 -2.36 4.31
CA ARG A 68 8.08 -2.67 5.57
C ARG A 68 8.54 -1.76 6.69
N GLU A 69 9.84 -1.53 6.82
CA GLU A 69 10.38 -0.64 7.84
C GLU A 69 9.91 0.80 7.64
N PHE A 70 10.00 1.30 6.41
CA PHE A 70 9.46 2.62 6.05
C PHE A 70 7.99 2.79 6.48
N ILE A 71 7.14 1.78 6.24
CA ILE A 71 5.72 1.82 6.62
C ILE A 71 5.55 1.82 8.15
N ARG A 72 6.44 1.16 8.90
CA ARG A 72 6.39 1.16 10.38
C ARG A 72 6.80 2.50 10.97
N GLU A 73 7.80 3.14 10.38
CA GLU A 73 8.33 4.43 10.83
C GLU A 73 7.33 5.58 10.61
N ASP A 74 6.54 5.53 9.53
CA ASP A 74 5.55 6.57 9.23
C ASP A 74 4.20 6.30 9.90
N SER A 75 3.91 7.04 10.97
CA SER A 75 2.64 6.96 11.71
C SER A 75 1.40 7.30 10.90
N ARG A 76 1.53 7.91 9.72
CA ARG A 76 0.40 8.16 8.80
C ARG A 76 0.01 6.92 8.01
N LEU A 77 0.90 5.92 7.95
CA LEU A 77 0.74 4.70 7.15
C LEU A 77 0.32 3.48 8.00
N THR A 78 -0.27 3.70 9.19
CA THR A 78 -0.64 2.63 10.13
C THR A 78 -1.45 1.50 9.51
N TYR A 79 -2.35 1.82 8.56
CA TYR A 79 -3.23 0.86 7.89
C TYR A 79 -2.75 0.44 6.49
N CYS A 80 -1.52 0.77 6.12
CA CYS A 80 -0.96 0.36 4.83
C CYS A 80 -0.68 -1.14 4.82
N ARG A 81 -1.02 -1.83 3.73
CA ARG A 81 -0.73 -3.26 3.56
C ARG A 81 0.77 -3.49 3.50
N ARG A 82 1.23 -4.57 4.14
CA ARG A 82 2.67 -4.94 4.22
C ARG A 82 3.00 -6.30 3.60
N ASP A 83 2.02 -6.90 2.91
CA ASP A 83 2.21 -8.17 2.21
C ASP A 83 3.21 -8.03 1.05
N ALA A 84 3.98 -9.07 0.80
CA ALA A 84 5.08 -9.04 -0.15
C ALA A 84 4.59 -8.80 -1.56
N ASN A 85 3.50 -9.47 -1.97
CA ASN A 85 2.94 -9.31 -3.31
C ASN A 85 2.48 -7.87 -3.59
N PHE A 86 1.98 -7.16 -2.58
CA PHE A 86 1.67 -5.73 -2.69
C PHE A 86 2.92 -4.90 -2.90
N LEU A 87 3.89 -5.01 -1.99
CA LEU A 87 5.08 -4.16 -1.98
C LEU A 87 5.96 -4.40 -3.23
N LEU A 88 6.02 -5.66 -3.70
CA LEU A 88 6.76 -6.01 -4.91
C LEU A 88 6.23 -5.33 -6.17
N ARG A 89 4.96 -4.92 -6.22
CA ARG A 89 4.44 -4.15 -7.38
C ARG A 89 5.19 -2.85 -7.55
N PHE A 90 5.44 -2.13 -6.46
CA PHE A 90 6.15 -0.85 -6.46
C PHE A 90 7.64 -1.04 -6.72
N LEU A 91 8.25 -2.03 -6.06
CA LEU A 91 9.67 -2.38 -6.26
C LEU A 91 9.94 -2.76 -7.72
N ARG A 92 9.14 -3.65 -8.31
CA ARG A 92 9.28 -4.07 -9.71
C ARG A 92 9.04 -2.93 -10.69
N MET A 93 8.02 -2.10 -10.46
CA MET A 93 7.73 -0.91 -11.28
C MET A 93 8.93 0.04 -11.36
N LYS A 94 9.75 0.09 -10.30
CA LYS A 94 10.92 0.96 -10.19
C LYS A 94 12.24 0.21 -10.33
N LYS A 95 12.24 -1.03 -10.85
CA LYS A 95 13.45 -1.85 -11.04
C LYS A 95 14.31 -1.91 -9.77
N PHE A 96 13.65 -2.10 -8.62
CA PHE A 96 14.26 -2.15 -7.29
C PHE A 96 15.02 -0.90 -6.84
N ASN A 97 14.78 0.26 -7.47
CA ASN A 97 15.17 1.54 -6.89
C ASN A 97 14.26 1.85 -5.68
N LEU A 98 14.82 1.67 -4.47
CA LEU A 98 14.07 1.72 -3.21
C LEU A 98 13.40 3.08 -2.96
N GLU A 99 14.12 4.19 -3.14
CA GLU A 99 13.55 5.51 -2.91
C GLU A 99 12.47 5.86 -3.93
N ALA A 100 12.67 5.53 -5.21
CA ALA A 100 11.64 5.73 -6.22
C ALA A 100 10.40 4.86 -5.96
N ALA A 101 10.59 3.63 -5.45
CA ALA A 101 9.48 2.73 -5.09
C ALA A 101 8.69 3.28 -3.90
N LYS A 102 9.38 3.77 -2.86
CA LYS A 102 8.80 4.45 -1.70
C LYS A 102 7.98 5.67 -2.11
N GLU A 103 8.54 6.58 -2.90
CA GLU A 103 7.79 7.75 -3.38
C GLU A 103 6.53 7.35 -4.17
N THR A 104 6.61 6.25 -4.92
CA THR A 104 5.49 5.74 -5.71
C THR A 104 4.40 5.16 -4.80
N LEU A 105 4.78 4.45 -3.74
CA LEU A 105 3.84 3.98 -2.72
C LEU A 105 3.15 5.16 -2.04
N GLU A 106 3.89 6.19 -1.61
CA GLU A 106 3.30 7.39 -1.00
C GLU A 106 2.31 8.09 -1.92
N LYS A 107 2.66 8.25 -3.21
CA LYS A 107 1.77 8.83 -4.23
C LYS A 107 0.49 8.00 -4.38
N TYR A 108 0.62 6.67 -4.43
CA TYR A 108 -0.51 5.74 -4.52
C TYR A 108 -1.43 5.86 -3.31
N LEU A 109 -0.88 5.86 -2.09
CA LEU A 109 -1.66 5.95 -0.86
C LEU A 109 -2.36 7.30 -0.74
N ARG A 110 -1.67 8.40 -1.07
CA ARG A 110 -2.25 9.74 -1.06
C ARG A 110 -3.45 9.84 -2.00
N MET A 111 -3.31 9.38 -3.25
CA MET A 111 -4.41 9.40 -4.22
C MET A 111 -5.65 8.63 -3.73
N ARG A 112 -5.45 7.49 -3.06
CA ARG A 112 -6.57 6.72 -2.48
C ARG A 112 -7.25 7.41 -1.32
N ALA A 113 -6.51 8.22 -0.56
CA ALA A 113 -7.05 9.01 0.53
C ALA A 113 -7.77 10.27 0.03
N GLU A 114 -7.26 10.90 -1.03
CA GLU A 114 -7.79 12.15 -1.59
C GLU A 114 -9.04 11.96 -2.46
N ILE A 115 -9.21 10.78 -3.08
CA ILE A 115 -10.33 10.51 -4.00
C ILE A 115 -11.08 9.24 -3.57
N PRO A 116 -11.72 9.22 -2.39
CA PRO A 116 -12.36 8.01 -1.86
C PRO A 116 -13.48 7.49 -2.75
N GLU A 117 -14.22 8.35 -3.45
CA GLU A 117 -15.27 7.98 -4.42
C GLU A 117 -14.80 7.03 -5.54
N TRP A 118 -13.51 6.98 -5.86
CA TRP A 118 -12.97 6.04 -6.87
C TRP A 118 -12.52 4.71 -6.27
N TYR A 119 -12.32 4.64 -4.95
CA TYR A 119 -11.63 3.51 -4.30
C TYR A 119 -12.43 2.88 -3.16
N GLN A 120 -13.55 3.46 -2.77
CA GLN A 120 -14.43 2.99 -1.70
C GLN A 120 -15.87 2.86 -2.22
N ASN A 121 -16.66 1.98 -1.58
CA ASN A 121 -18.06 1.72 -1.93
C ASN A 121 -18.26 1.32 -3.41
N LEU A 122 -17.29 0.61 -3.99
CA LEU A 122 -17.39 0.08 -5.35
C LEU A 122 -18.42 -1.05 -5.40
N ASP A 123 -19.48 -0.87 -6.19
CA ASP A 123 -20.51 -1.87 -6.42
C ASP A 123 -20.41 -2.40 -7.86
N ILE A 124 -20.22 -3.71 -7.99
CA ILE A 124 -20.18 -4.39 -9.28
C ILE A 124 -21.56 -4.43 -9.98
N ASN A 125 -22.64 -4.19 -9.23
CA ASN A 125 -24.00 -4.13 -9.73
C ASN A 125 -24.48 -2.70 -10.03
N ASP A 126 -23.59 -1.71 -9.95
CA ASP A 126 -23.92 -0.33 -10.29
C ASP A 126 -24.44 -0.27 -11.75
N PRO A 127 -25.70 0.13 -11.97
CA PRO A 127 -26.28 0.23 -13.31
C PRO A 127 -25.47 1.13 -14.24
N ALA A 128 -24.90 2.23 -13.72
CA ALA A 128 -24.11 3.16 -14.51
C ALA A 128 -22.79 2.53 -14.98
N LEU A 129 -22.15 1.70 -14.14
CA LEU A 129 -20.97 0.95 -14.55
C LEU A 129 -21.32 -0.14 -15.58
N ASN A 130 -22.46 -0.82 -15.42
CA ASN A 130 -22.92 -1.83 -16.37
C ASN A 130 -23.19 -1.22 -17.76
N ASP A 131 -23.83 -0.04 -17.81
CA ASP A 131 -24.07 0.68 -19.05
C ASP A 131 -22.77 1.07 -19.76
N ILE A 132 -21.74 1.53 -19.03
CA ILE A 132 -20.43 1.85 -19.60
C ILE A 132 -19.74 0.60 -20.16
N VAL A 133 -19.79 -0.53 -19.44
CA VAL A 133 -19.15 -1.79 -19.87
C VAL A 133 -19.87 -2.41 -21.06
N SER A 134 -21.20 -2.36 -21.08
CA SER A 134 -22.03 -2.98 -22.12
C SER A 134 -22.14 -2.15 -23.40
N SER A 135 -21.78 -0.87 -23.35
CA SER A 135 -21.80 0.04 -24.51
C SER A 135 -20.47 0.10 -25.29
N GLY A 136 -19.47 -0.71 -24.91
CA GLY A 136 -18.14 -0.80 -25.53
C GLY A 136 -18.03 -1.76 -26.71
#